data_AF-A0A7W1W0E3-F1
#
_entry.id   AF-A0A7W1W0E3-F1
#
_cell.length_a   1.000
_cell.length_b   1.000
_cell.length_c   1.000
_cell.angle_alpha   90.00
_cell.angle_beta   90.00
_cell.angle_gamma   90.00
#
_symmetry.space_group_name_H-M   'P 1'
#
loop_
_entity.id
_entity.type
_entity.pdbx_description
1 polymer ?
#
loop_
_entity_poly.entity_id
_entity_poly.type
_entity_poly.pdbx_seq_one_letter_code
_entity_poly.pdbx_strand_id
1 'polypeptide(L)'
;RYYPLKKVIMFSMMDWMNNGKVPDWVNMPYNNDRYYDIYNPLDEDVPYAGAKLGWEHMGMTTPVSPAVNSDNASSPYDHAHVLLTSRQPAKSDGPKYHNSTAMDAYVQKDTSGKYVLDKQWEYLISE
;
A
#
# COMPACT_ATOMS: atom_id res chain seq x y z
N ARG A 1 -2.74 2.93 -30.07
CA ARG A 1 -2.03 1.76 -29.49
C ARG A 1 -2.63 1.53 -28.11
N TYR A 2 -3.11 0.32 -27.79
CA TYR A 2 -3.64 -0.01 -26.47
C TYR A 2 -2.53 -0.65 -25.63
N TYR A 3 -2.33 -0.16 -24.41
CA TYR A 3 -1.39 -0.75 -23.45
C TYR A 3 -2.22 -1.35 -22.32
N PRO A 4 -2.31 -2.69 -22.20
CA PRO A 4 -3.09 -3.30 -21.14
C PRO A 4 -2.45 -2.98 -19.78
N LEU A 5 -3.29 -2.56 -18.82
CA LEU A 5 -2.88 -2.37 -17.43
C LEU A 5 -2.46 -3.71 -16.84
N LYS A 6 -1.22 -3.83 -16.35
CA LYS A 6 -0.71 -5.06 -15.74
C LYS A 6 -0.86 -5.08 -14.22
N LYS A 7 -0.53 -3.96 -13.57
CA LYS A 7 -0.55 -3.85 -12.11
C LYS A 7 -0.67 -2.38 -11.68
N VAL A 8 -1.34 -2.15 -10.57
CA VAL A 8 -1.40 -0.89 -9.83
C VAL A 8 -0.88 -1.16 -8.44
N ILE A 9 0.17 -0.46 -8.03
CA ILE A 9 0.71 -0.51 -6.67
C ILE A 9 0.40 0.84 -6.03
N MET A 10 -0.34 0.79 -4.94
CA MET A 10 -0.65 1.92 -4.08
C MET A 10 0.29 1.91 -2.87
N PHE A 11 0.35 3.07 -2.24
CA PHE A 11 1.13 3.31 -1.03
C PHE A 11 0.21 3.98 -0.01
N SER A 12 0.77 4.35 1.15
CA SER A 12 0.17 5.28 2.13
C SER A 12 0.00 6.69 1.55
N MET A 13 -0.50 6.81 0.32
CA MET A 13 -0.66 8.02 -0.47
C MET A 13 -2.00 8.02 -1.20
N MET A 14 -3.00 7.27 -0.69
CA MET A 14 -4.36 7.30 -1.21
C MET A 14 -5.08 8.60 -0.81
N ASP A 15 -4.61 9.71 -1.36
CA ASP A 15 -4.84 11.07 -0.86
C ASP A 15 -6.22 11.67 -1.23
N TRP A 16 -6.96 11.01 -2.14
CA TRP A 16 -8.09 11.62 -2.85
C TRP A 16 -9.49 11.20 -2.37
N MET A 17 -9.59 10.54 -1.22
CA MET A 17 -10.88 10.01 -0.73
C MET A 17 -11.82 11.09 -0.16
N ASN A 18 -11.33 12.29 0.17
CA ASN A 18 -12.06 13.29 0.98
C ASN A 18 -12.63 14.51 0.23
N ASN A 19 -12.38 14.68 -1.07
CA ASN A 19 -12.84 15.86 -1.83
C ASN A 19 -14.01 15.56 -2.79
N GLY A 20 -14.67 14.41 -2.62
CA GLY A 20 -15.75 13.96 -3.51
C GLY A 20 -15.29 13.53 -4.90
N LYS A 21 -13.99 13.64 -5.21
CA LYS A 21 -13.35 13.08 -6.41
C LYS A 21 -12.63 11.81 -6.03
N VAL A 22 -13.46 10.82 -5.72
CA VAL A 22 -13.05 9.42 -5.67
C VAL A 22 -12.30 9.12 -6.98
N PRO A 23 -10.99 8.79 -6.96
CA PRO A 23 -10.25 8.51 -8.18
C PRO A 23 -10.98 7.47 -9.02
N ASP A 24 -10.97 7.62 -10.35
CA ASP A 24 -11.78 6.78 -11.25
C ASP A 24 -11.58 5.27 -11.00
N TRP A 25 -10.39 4.86 -10.53
CA TRP A 25 -10.06 3.48 -10.19
C TRP A 25 -10.80 2.93 -8.96
N VAL A 26 -11.24 3.75 -8.00
CA VAL A 26 -12.08 3.31 -6.87
C VAL A 26 -13.46 2.87 -7.34
N ASN A 27 -13.95 3.43 -8.46
CA ASN A 27 -15.20 3.03 -9.11
C ASN A 27 -14.97 1.98 -10.22
N MET A 28 -13.76 1.42 -10.35
CA MET A 28 -13.44 0.32 -11.25
C MET A 28 -13.34 -1.00 -10.47
N PRO A 29 -14.46 -1.68 -10.17
CA PRO A 29 -14.42 -2.99 -9.51
C PRO A 29 -13.83 -4.10 -10.39
N TYR A 30 -13.54 -3.80 -11.66
CA TYR A 30 -12.92 -4.74 -12.60
C TYR A 30 -11.40 -4.64 -12.55
N ASN A 31 -10.73 -5.79 -12.62
CA ASN A 31 -9.27 -5.97 -12.51
C ASN A 31 -8.70 -5.79 -11.09
N ASN A 32 -9.49 -5.98 -10.04
CA ASN A 32 -9.03 -5.92 -8.65
C ASN A 32 -7.87 -6.86 -8.34
N ASP A 33 -7.77 -7.96 -9.09
CA ASP A 33 -6.63 -8.89 -9.13
C ASP A 33 -5.29 -8.22 -9.47
N ARG A 34 -5.31 -7.00 -10.01
CA ARG A 34 -4.12 -6.22 -10.41
C ARG A 34 -3.77 -5.10 -9.44
N TYR A 35 -4.56 -4.87 -8.41
CA TYR A 35 -4.35 -3.78 -7.45
C TYR A 35 -3.69 -4.33 -6.20
N TYR A 36 -2.64 -3.66 -5.77
CA TYR A 36 -1.89 -3.98 -4.56
C TYR A 36 -1.61 -2.71 -3.77
N ASP A 37 -1.41 -2.83 -2.46
CA ASP A 37 -1.05 -1.71 -1.59
C ASP A 37 -0.04 -2.13 -0.52
N ILE A 38 0.84 -1.21 -0.13
CA ILE A 38 1.57 -1.24 1.12
C ILE A 38 1.32 0.03 1.92
N TYR A 39 0.75 -0.17 3.10
CA TYR A 39 0.15 0.90 3.86
C TYR A 39 0.59 0.89 5.32
N ASN A 40 0.78 2.08 5.87
CA ASN A 40 1.07 2.29 7.29
C ASN A 40 -0.21 2.75 8.00
N PRO A 41 -0.77 1.97 8.95
CA PRO A 41 -1.98 2.36 9.69
C PRO A 41 -1.91 3.68 10.46
N LEU A 42 -0.71 4.24 10.62
CA LEU A 42 -0.48 5.55 11.26
C LEU A 42 -0.37 6.70 10.25
N ASP A 43 -0.68 6.49 8.97
CA ASP A 43 -0.79 7.55 7.95
C ASP A 43 -1.62 8.72 8.47
N GLU A 44 -1.00 9.90 8.47
CA GLU A 44 -1.56 11.10 9.08
C GLU A 44 -2.60 11.80 8.19
N ASP A 45 -2.53 11.60 6.87
CA ASP A 45 -3.36 12.31 5.89
C ASP A 45 -4.53 11.44 5.43
N VAL A 46 -4.32 10.12 5.33
CA VAL A 46 -5.34 9.15 4.93
C VAL A 46 -5.56 8.20 6.10
N PRO A 47 -6.65 8.30 6.89
CA PRO A 47 -6.88 7.37 8.00
C PRO A 47 -7.16 5.93 7.53
N TYR A 48 -6.67 4.93 8.28
CA TYR A 48 -6.82 3.51 7.94
C TYR A 48 -8.25 3.08 7.63
N ALA A 49 -9.25 3.58 8.37
CA ALA A 49 -10.65 3.26 8.11
C ALA A 49 -11.12 3.73 6.72
N GLY A 50 -10.65 4.89 6.27
CA GLY A 50 -10.91 5.40 4.92
C GLY A 50 -10.24 4.52 3.88
N ALA A 51 -8.92 4.28 4.02
CA ALA A 51 -8.17 3.42 3.11
C ALA A 51 -8.81 2.02 2.98
N LYS A 52 -9.21 1.42 4.10
CA LYS A 52 -9.89 0.12 4.16
C LYS A 52 -11.20 0.11 3.36
N LEU A 53 -12.03 1.14 3.48
CA LEU A 53 -13.26 1.24 2.68
C LEU A 53 -12.94 1.32 1.19
N GLY A 54 -11.87 2.03 0.81
CA GLY A 54 -11.39 2.09 -0.57
C GLY A 54 -10.96 0.71 -1.10
N TRP A 55 -10.15 -0.02 -0.33
CA TRP A 55 -9.74 -1.39 -0.69
C TRP A 55 -10.93 -2.36 -0.79
N GLU A 56 -11.91 -2.23 0.09
CA GLU A 56 -13.13 -3.04 0.06
C GLU A 56 -13.97 -2.73 -1.20
N HIS A 57 -14.11 -1.45 -1.56
CA HIS A 57 -14.79 -1.05 -2.80
C HIS A 57 -14.08 -1.50 -4.07
N MET A 58 -12.75 -1.50 -4.05
CA MET A 58 -11.94 -2.09 -5.11
C MET A 58 -11.92 -3.62 -5.08
N GLY A 59 -12.46 -4.27 -4.04
CA GLY A 59 -12.39 -5.72 -3.89
C GLY A 59 -10.98 -6.27 -3.71
N MET A 60 -10.06 -5.48 -3.18
CA MET A 60 -8.70 -5.93 -2.81
C MET A 60 -8.68 -6.64 -1.47
N THR A 61 -9.64 -6.31 -0.61
CA THR A 61 -9.80 -6.94 0.70
C THR A 61 -11.07 -7.80 0.73
N THR A 62 -11.50 -8.28 1.90
CA THR A 62 -12.71 -9.10 2.10
C THR A 62 -13.84 -8.71 1.13
N PRO A 63 -14.40 -9.65 0.35
CA PRO A 63 -14.31 -11.11 0.48
C PRO A 63 -13.09 -11.78 -0.18
N VAL A 64 -12.16 -11.04 -0.78
CA VAL A 64 -11.08 -11.61 -1.63
C VAL A 64 -9.85 -12.07 -0.83
N SER A 65 -9.31 -11.21 0.04
CA SER A 65 -8.19 -11.55 0.94
C SER A 65 -8.17 -10.59 2.14
N PRO A 66 -7.82 -11.03 3.37
CA PRO A 66 -7.52 -10.08 4.44
C PRO A 66 -6.24 -9.29 4.12
N ALA A 67 -6.13 -8.08 4.67
CA ALA A 67 -4.86 -7.36 4.70
C ALA A 67 -3.88 -8.08 5.64
N VAL A 68 -2.61 -8.17 5.26
CA VAL A 68 -1.59 -8.91 6.00
C VAL A 68 -0.60 -7.96 6.66
N ASN A 69 -0.31 -8.15 7.95
CA ASN A 69 0.81 -7.46 8.60
C ASN A 69 2.13 -8.05 8.08
N SER A 70 2.78 -7.30 7.18
CA SER A 70 3.99 -7.72 6.49
C SER A 70 5.25 -7.64 7.35
N ASP A 71 5.20 -7.01 8.53
CA ASP A 71 6.38 -6.92 9.41
C ASP A 71 6.72 -8.26 10.06
N ASN A 72 5.72 -9.13 10.23
CA ASN A 72 5.82 -10.42 10.90
C ASN A 72 5.52 -11.61 9.96
N ALA A 73 5.28 -11.33 8.68
CA ALA A 73 5.02 -12.32 7.65
C ALA A 73 6.18 -12.38 6.65
N SER A 74 6.26 -13.47 5.88
CA SER A 74 7.21 -13.64 4.80
C SER A 74 6.49 -13.75 3.46
N SER A 75 7.14 -13.30 2.39
CA SER A 75 6.67 -13.55 1.01
C SER A 75 6.33 -15.04 0.82
N PRO A 76 5.18 -15.38 0.20
CA PRO A 76 4.31 -14.51 -0.62
C PRO A 76 3.20 -13.78 0.16
N TYR A 77 3.34 -13.58 1.49
CA TYR A 77 2.40 -12.80 2.30
C TYR A 77 0.94 -13.25 2.17
N ASP A 78 0.71 -14.57 2.19
CA ASP A 78 -0.59 -15.20 1.95
C ASP A 78 -1.29 -14.74 0.66
N HIS A 79 -0.51 -14.32 -0.35
CA HIS A 79 -0.99 -13.73 -1.60
C HIS A 79 -1.90 -12.51 -1.39
N ALA A 80 -1.70 -11.77 -0.29
CA ALA A 80 -2.51 -10.62 0.04
C ALA A 80 -2.27 -9.45 -0.92
N HIS A 81 -3.36 -8.80 -1.30
CA HIS A 81 -3.33 -7.58 -2.09
C HIS A 81 -2.94 -6.35 -1.25
N VAL A 82 -3.17 -6.39 0.06
CA VAL A 82 -2.86 -5.29 0.96
C VAL A 82 -1.86 -5.76 2.01
N LEU A 83 -0.69 -5.14 2.01
CA LEU A 83 0.32 -5.28 3.04
C LEU A 83 0.24 -4.11 4.03
N LEU A 84 0.18 -4.42 5.31
CA LEU A 84 0.28 -3.45 6.38
C LEU A 84 1.70 -3.47 6.95
N THR A 85 2.19 -2.29 7.34
CA THR A 85 3.45 -2.15 8.06
C THR A 85 3.28 -1.18 9.23
N SER A 86 3.93 -1.51 10.34
CA SER A 86 4.07 -0.70 11.55
C SER A 86 5.45 -0.05 11.65
N ARG A 87 6.27 -0.16 10.61
CA ARG A 87 7.62 0.42 10.57
C ARG A 87 7.54 1.92 10.79
N GLN A 88 8.37 2.39 11.69
CA GLN A 88 8.53 3.81 11.95
C GLN A 88 9.30 4.43 10.77
N PRO A 89 8.92 5.61 10.28
CA PRO A 89 9.66 6.27 9.22
C PRO A 89 11.07 6.64 9.68
N ALA A 90 12.03 6.66 8.76
CA ALA A 90 13.41 7.01 9.05
C ALA A 90 13.59 8.47 9.50
N LYS A 91 12.64 9.34 9.14
CA LYS A 91 12.63 10.76 9.50
C LYS A 91 11.30 11.16 10.13
N SER A 92 11.33 12.28 10.85
CA SER A 92 10.20 12.80 11.61
C SER A 92 9.66 14.15 11.12
N ASP A 93 10.14 14.64 9.99
CA ASP A 93 9.68 15.87 9.36
C ASP A 93 8.41 15.64 8.53
N GLY A 94 7.43 16.55 8.65
CA GLY A 94 6.20 16.49 7.85
C GLY A 94 5.32 15.23 8.04
N PRO A 95 4.40 14.95 7.09
CA PRO A 95 3.56 13.75 7.05
C PRO A 95 4.41 12.51 6.74
N LYS A 96 5.00 11.92 7.76
CA LYS A 96 6.05 10.91 7.60
C LYS A 96 5.49 9.53 7.30
N TYR A 97 4.36 9.14 7.89
CA TYR A 97 3.78 7.80 7.68
C TYR A 97 3.11 7.72 6.31
N HIS A 98 2.48 8.81 5.87
CA HIS A 98 2.02 8.97 4.49
C HIS A 98 3.15 8.70 3.48
N ASN A 99 4.33 9.27 3.72
CA ASN A 99 5.47 9.11 2.82
C ASN A 99 6.27 7.81 3.02
N SER A 100 6.05 7.10 4.14
CA SER A 100 6.95 6.06 4.65
C SER A 100 7.07 4.81 3.81
N THR A 101 6.13 4.59 2.89
CA THR A 101 6.10 3.40 2.04
C THR A 101 6.52 3.66 0.60
N ALA A 102 6.75 4.92 0.20
CA ALA A 102 7.07 5.27 -1.19
C ALA A 102 8.30 6.20 -1.36
N MET A 103 8.69 6.93 -0.31
CA MET A 103 9.80 7.88 -0.40
C MET A 103 11.04 7.37 0.32
N ASP A 104 12.14 7.20 -0.42
CA ASP A 104 13.47 6.78 0.06
C ASP A 104 13.91 7.43 1.38
N ALA A 105 13.65 8.73 1.53
CA ALA A 105 14.05 9.49 2.72
C ALA A 105 13.31 9.05 3.99
N TYR A 106 12.15 8.42 3.87
CA TYR A 106 11.30 7.97 4.96
C TYR A 106 11.32 6.45 5.16
N VAL A 107 11.78 5.67 4.18
CA VAL A 107 11.94 4.21 4.34
C VAL A 107 13.19 3.93 5.18
N GLN A 108 13.05 3.17 6.27
CA GLN A 108 14.19 2.76 7.09
C GLN A 108 15.18 1.89 6.30
N LYS A 109 16.46 2.06 6.62
CA LYS A 109 17.53 1.18 6.17
C LYS A 109 18.06 0.37 7.36
N ASP A 110 18.43 -0.88 7.11
CA ASP A 110 19.12 -1.70 8.10
C ASP A 110 20.61 -1.30 8.23
N THR A 111 21.35 -2.01 9.08
CA THR A 111 22.78 -1.75 9.32
C THR A 111 23.67 -1.99 8.11
N SER A 112 23.18 -2.71 7.09
CA SER A 112 23.87 -2.93 5.82
C SER A 112 23.51 -1.86 4.76
N GLY A 113 22.59 -0.95 5.08
CA GLY A 113 22.11 0.09 4.17
C GLY A 113 20.97 -0.36 3.25
N LYS A 114 20.45 -1.58 3.42
CA LYS A 114 19.32 -2.12 2.64
C LYS A 114 17.99 -1.59 3.18
N TYR A 115 17.01 -1.31 2.33
CA TYR A 115 15.71 -0.86 2.81
C TYR A 115 14.98 -2.01 3.52
N VAL A 116 14.39 -1.71 4.68
CA VAL A 116 13.68 -2.73 5.49
C VAL A 116 12.40 -3.24 4.82
N LEU A 117 11.89 -2.53 3.81
CA LEU A 117 10.69 -2.88 3.05
C LEU A 117 11.00 -3.59 1.72
N ASP A 118 12.27 -3.92 1.42
CA ASP A 118 12.65 -4.47 0.12
C ASP A 118 11.91 -5.76 -0.24
N LYS A 119 11.64 -6.64 0.72
CA LYS A 119 10.90 -7.89 0.44
C LYS A 119 9.44 -7.64 0.07
N GLN A 120 8.82 -6.64 0.69
CA GLN A 120 7.48 -6.21 0.37
C GLN A 120 7.45 -5.59 -1.02
N TRP A 121 8.42 -4.73 -1.35
CA TRP A 121 8.58 -4.17 -2.68
C TRP A 121 8.78 -5.23 -3.75
N GLU A 122 9.69 -6.17 -3.52
CA GLU A 122 9.95 -7.31 -4.40
C GLU A 122 8.65 -8.06 -4.69
N TYR A 123 7.89 -8.43 -3.66
CA TYR A 123 6.59 -9.09 -3.80
C TYR A 123 5.57 -8.26 -4.60
N LEU A 124 5.37 -7.00 -4.22
CA LEU A 124 4.41 -6.12 -4.90
C LEU A 124 4.75 -5.92 -6.37
N ILE A 125 6.03 -5.93 -6.73
CA ILE A 125 6.47 -5.81 -8.12
C ILE A 125 6.38 -7.15 -8.85
N SER A 126 6.72 -8.27 -8.20
CA SER A 126 6.89 -9.58 -8.86
C SER A 126 5.61 -10.36 -9.11
N GLU A 127 4.57 -10.22 -8.27
CA GLU A 127 3.33 -11.01 -8.42
C GLU A 127 2.53 -10.75 -9.71
#